data_AF-A0A954W7X0-F1
#
_entry.id   AF-A0A954W7X0-F1
#
_cell.length_a   1.000
_cell.length_b   1.000
_cell.length_c   1.000
_cell.angle_alpha   90.00
_cell.angle_beta   90.00
_cell.angle_gamma   90.00
#
_symmetry.space_group_name_H-M   'P 1'
#
loop_
_entity.id
_entity.type
_entity.pdbx_description
1 polymer ?
#
loop_
_entity_poly.entity_id
_entity_poly.type
_entity_poly.pdbx_seq_one_letter_code
_entity_poly.pdbx_strand_id
1 'polypeptide(L)'
;MTRAKTRTTPGSHRAPLVGAGHTISSVTDQISSIVLRRRAGRGWWFGLLVGFSLTMLLLYAIAWLLIKGVGIWGINIPVGWGFAIVNFVWWIGIGHAGTLISAILLLLK
;
A
#
# COMPACT_ATOMS: atom_id res chain seq x y z
N MET A 1 7.12 -38.75 -20.56
CA MET A 1 8.03 -37.60 -20.37
C MET A 1 7.70 -36.56 -21.43
N THR A 2 6.88 -35.54 -21.12
CA THR A 2 6.47 -34.53 -22.11
C THR A 2 6.91 -33.16 -21.63
N ARG A 3 8.09 -32.72 -22.12
CA ARG A 3 8.70 -31.43 -21.80
C ARG A 3 7.82 -30.32 -22.38
N ALA A 4 7.14 -29.55 -21.53
CA ALA A 4 6.37 -28.39 -21.95
C ALA A 4 7.32 -27.37 -22.62
N LYS A 5 7.09 -27.14 -23.91
CA LYS A 5 7.90 -26.27 -24.76
C LYS A 5 7.64 -24.82 -24.36
N THR A 6 8.63 -24.16 -23.77
CA THR A 6 8.62 -22.72 -23.48
C THR A 6 8.39 -21.98 -24.80
N ARG A 7 7.23 -21.33 -24.94
CA ARG A 7 6.94 -20.50 -26.12
C ARG A 7 7.72 -19.19 -25.96
N THR A 8 8.99 -19.20 -26.36
CA THR A 8 9.81 -18.00 -26.46
C THR A 8 9.31 -17.19 -27.66
N THR A 9 8.66 -16.05 -27.41
CA THR A 9 8.36 -15.07 -28.45
C THR A 9 9.68 -14.62 -29.09
N PRO A 10 9.92 -14.84 -30.39
CA PRO A 10 11.16 -14.41 -31.03
C PRO A 10 11.19 -12.88 -31.06
N GLY A 11 12.08 -12.25 -30.30
CA GLY A 11 12.34 -10.80 -30.38
C GLY A 11 12.54 -10.04 -29.06
N SER A 12 12.19 -10.58 -27.89
CA SER A 12 12.36 -9.84 -26.63
C SER A 12 13.72 -10.11 -25.96
N HIS A 13 14.65 -9.16 -26.01
CA HIS A 13 15.89 -9.15 -25.20
C HIS A 13 15.64 -8.92 -23.69
N ARG A 14 14.39 -9.11 -23.22
CA ARG A 14 13.96 -8.81 -21.85
C ARG A 14 13.66 -10.12 -21.12
N ALA A 15 14.14 -10.22 -19.89
CA ALA A 15 13.81 -11.34 -19.01
C ALA A 15 12.28 -11.41 -18.78
N PRO A 16 11.68 -12.61 -18.71
CA PRO A 16 10.27 -12.77 -18.39
C PRO A 16 9.92 -12.16 -17.02
N LEU A 17 8.86 -11.34 -16.96
CA LEU A 17 8.37 -10.72 -15.71
C LEU A 17 7.55 -11.68 -14.83
N VAL A 18 7.01 -12.75 -15.43
CA VAL A 18 6.23 -13.79 -14.74
C VAL A 18 7.02 -15.09 -14.77
N GLY A 19 6.98 -15.85 -13.67
CA GLY A 19 7.60 -17.17 -13.58
C GLY A 19 7.07 -18.15 -14.65
N ALA A 20 7.88 -19.15 -15.00
CA ALA A 20 7.49 -20.16 -15.98
C ALA A 20 6.32 -21.01 -15.48
N GLY A 21 5.37 -21.35 -16.38
CA GLY A 21 4.28 -22.30 -16.10
C GLY A 21 2.93 -21.69 -15.70
N HIS A 22 2.79 -20.36 -15.67
CA HIS A 22 1.52 -19.71 -15.35
C HIS A 22 0.59 -19.54 -16.56
N THR A 23 -0.65 -20.01 -16.41
CA THR A 23 -1.79 -19.70 -17.30
C THR A 23 -2.68 -18.63 -16.66
N ILE A 24 -3.55 -17.98 -17.45
CA ILE A 24 -4.53 -17.00 -16.93
C ILE A 24 -5.44 -17.61 -15.83
N SER A 25 -5.84 -18.87 -15.99
CA SER A 25 -6.61 -19.58 -14.96
C SER A 25 -5.82 -19.79 -13.67
N SER A 26 -4.52 -20.13 -13.77
CA SER A 26 -3.67 -20.32 -12.60
C SER A 26 -3.46 -19.02 -11.82
N VAL A 27 -3.27 -17.88 -12.50
CA VAL A 27 -3.12 -16.56 -11.87
C VAL A 27 -4.42 -16.15 -11.18
N THR A 28 -5.55 -16.35 -11.85
CA THR A 28 -6.88 -16.04 -11.31
C THR A 28 -7.17 -16.86 -10.06
N ASP A 29 -6.92 -18.17 -10.09
CA ASP A 29 -7.12 -19.04 -8.92
C ASP A 29 -6.17 -18.65 -7.78
N GLN A 30 -4.91 -18.32 -8.08
CA GLN A 30 -3.95 -17.88 -7.07
C GLN A 30 -4.39 -16.59 -6.36
N ILE A 31 -4.74 -15.54 -7.09
CA ILE A 31 -5.15 -14.25 -6.50
C ILE A 31 -6.48 -14.42 -5.76
N SER A 32 -7.47 -15.07 -6.38
CA SER A 32 -8.80 -15.23 -5.79
C SER A 32 -8.79 -16.12 -4.55
N SER A 33 -7.90 -17.12 -4.47
CA SER A 33 -7.79 -17.99 -3.31
C SER A 33 -7.44 -17.25 -2.01
N ILE A 34 -6.71 -16.12 -2.10
CA ILE A 34 -6.35 -15.29 -0.94
C ILE A 34 -7.60 -14.71 -0.28
N VAL A 35 -8.61 -14.33 -1.07
CA VAL A 35 -9.86 -13.73 -0.59
C VAL A 35 -10.91 -14.80 -0.30
N LEU A 36 -11.06 -15.77 -1.20
CA LEU A 36 -12.18 -16.71 -1.20
C LEU A 36 -11.93 -17.99 -0.41
N ARG A 37 -10.67 -18.46 -0.34
CA ARG A 37 -10.35 -19.78 0.24
C ARG A 37 -9.53 -19.68 1.51
N ARG A 38 -8.65 -18.68 1.63
CA ARG A 38 -7.79 -18.50 2.80
C ARG A 38 -8.55 -17.79 3.92
N ARG A 39 -8.84 -18.51 5.00
CA ARG A 39 -9.35 -17.89 6.23
C ARG A 39 -8.29 -16.95 6.80
N ALA A 40 -8.71 -15.78 7.27
CA ALA A 40 -7.84 -14.81 7.92
C ALA A 40 -7.12 -15.46 9.12
N GLY A 41 -5.80 -15.63 8.98
CA GLY A 41 -4.97 -16.24 10.01
C GLY A 41 -4.77 -15.34 11.22
N ARG A 42 -4.17 -15.89 12.28
CA ARG A 42 -3.93 -15.16 13.55
C ARG A 42 -3.14 -13.86 13.33
N GLY A 43 -2.16 -13.86 12.42
CA GLY A 43 -1.38 -12.66 12.08
C GLY A 43 -2.21 -11.54 11.44
N TRP A 44 -3.22 -11.88 10.63
CA TRP A 44 -4.12 -10.89 10.03
C TRP A 44 -4.97 -10.21 11.11
N TRP A 45 -5.55 -11.01 12.02
CA TRP A 45 -6.33 -10.49 13.14
C TRP A 45 -5.48 -9.67 14.11
N PHE A 46 -4.25 -10.11 14.38
CA PHE A 46 -3.31 -9.33 15.18
C PHE A 46 -2.99 -7.98 14.54
N GLY A 47 -2.65 -7.97 13.24
CA GLY A 47 -2.41 -6.73 12.49
C GLY A 47 -3.63 -5.81 12.47
N LEU A 48 -4.84 -6.37 12.29
CA LEU A 48 -6.08 -5.62 12.37
C LEU A 48 -6.29 -5.00 13.76
N LEU A 49 -6.11 -5.76 14.84
CA LEU A 49 -6.29 -5.26 16.19
C LEU A 49 -5.30 -4.15 16.54
N VAL A 50 -4.03 -4.30 16.15
CA VAL A 50 -3.00 -3.26 16.35
C VAL A 50 -3.35 -2.02 15.54
N GLY A 51 -3.64 -2.16 14.24
CA GLY A 51 -4.00 -1.04 13.37
C GLY A 51 -5.29 -0.33 13.81
N PHE A 52 -6.29 -1.09 14.27
CA PHE A 52 -7.52 -0.57 14.82
C PHE A 52 -7.27 0.22 16.12
N SER A 53 -6.47 -0.32 17.03
CA SER A 53 -6.10 0.35 18.29
C SER A 53 -5.37 1.68 18.04
N LEU A 54 -4.44 1.70 17.08
CA LEU A 54 -3.74 2.92 16.67
C LEU A 54 -4.69 3.93 16.02
N THR A 55 -5.66 3.47 15.22
CA THR A 55 -6.71 4.33 14.66
C THR A 55 -7.57 4.95 15.76
N MET A 56 -7.96 4.18 16.79
CA MET A 56 -8.72 4.71 17.92
C MET A 56 -7.90 5.76 18.71
N LEU A 57 -6.61 5.52 18.91
CA LEU A 57 -5.70 6.50 19.53
C LEU A 57 -5.61 7.79 18.71
N LEU A 58 -5.53 7.68 17.38
CA LEU A 58 -5.53 8.84 16.48
C LEU A 58 -6.82 9.64 16.61
N LEU A 59 -7.99 8.99 16.60
CA LEU A 59 -9.28 9.67 16.76
C LEU A 59 -9.39 10.36 18.11
N TYR A 60 -8.94 9.71 19.18
CA TYR A 60 -8.86 10.32 20.51
C TYR A 60 -7.95 11.56 20.52
N ALA A 61 -6.76 11.47 19.93
CA ALA A 61 -5.82 12.59 19.84
C ALA A 61 -6.40 13.77 19.03
N ILE A 62 -7.12 13.50 17.94
CA ILE A 62 -7.82 14.51 17.14
C ILE A 62 -8.93 15.17 17.98
N ALA A 63 -9.77 14.39 18.65
CA ALA A 63 -10.83 14.94 19.51
C ALA A 63 -10.25 15.82 20.62
N TRP A 64 -9.18 15.37 21.26
CA TRP A 64 -8.49 16.14 22.30
C TRP A 64 -7.88 17.45 21.77
N LEU A 65 -7.28 17.41 20.58
CA LEU A 65 -6.77 18.60 19.88
C LEU A 65 -7.88 19.61 19.59
N LEU A 66 -9.05 19.16 19.13
CA LEU A 66 -10.17 20.06 18.83
C LEU A 66 -10.75 20.70 20.10
N ILE A 67 -10.77 19.98 21.22
CA ILE A 67 -11.28 20.50 22.50
C ILE A 67 -10.29 21.48 23.14
N LYS A 68 -8.99 21.14 23.18
CA LYS A 68 -7.96 21.95 23.87
C LYS A 68 -7.34 23.02 22.97
N GLY A 69 -7.51 22.92 21.66
CA GLY A 69 -6.92 23.81 20.66
C GLY A 69 -5.49 23.42 20.26
N VAL A 70 -5.01 24.06 19.20
CA VAL A 70 -3.71 23.76 18.56
C VAL A 70 -2.48 24.09 19.41
N GLY A 71 -2.64 24.85 20.50
CA GLY A 71 -1.56 25.21 21.42
C GLY A 71 -0.91 24.02 22.12
N ILE A 72 -1.61 22.87 22.22
CA ILE A 72 -1.05 21.64 22.82
C ILE A 72 0.13 21.06 22.02
N TRP A 73 0.30 21.50 20.77
CA TRP A 73 1.42 21.09 19.92
C TRP A 73 2.69 21.91 20.14
N GLY A 74 2.66 22.93 21.02
CA GLY A 74 3.82 23.74 21.32
C GLY A 74 4.32 24.58 20.13
N ILE A 75 3.45 24.83 19.14
CA ILE A 75 3.74 25.71 18.03
C ILE A 75 3.70 27.17 18.50
N ASN A 76 4.74 27.93 18.18
CA ASN A 76 4.92 29.32 18.63
C ASN A 76 5.24 30.22 17.45
N ILE A 77 4.87 31.50 17.50
CA ILE A 77 5.29 32.48 16.48
C ILE A 77 6.81 32.73 16.61
N PRO A 78 7.57 32.73 15.50
CA PRO A 78 7.11 32.73 14.10
C PRO A 78 6.89 31.34 13.45
N VAL A 79 7.29 30.25 14.10
CA VAL A 79 7.20 28.89 13.55
C VAL A 79 5.88 28.21 13.95
N GLY A 80 4.79 28.63 13.31
CA GLY A 80 3.45 28.05 13.55
C GLY A 80 3.22 26.68 12.88
N TRP A 81 4.13 26.23 12.01
CA TRP A 81 3.94 25.08 11.13
C TRP A 81 4.86 23.93 11.57
N GLY A 82 4.47 23.29 12.68
CA GLY A 82 5.22 22.19 13.26
C GLY A 82 4.83 20.83 12.67
N PHE A 83 4.70 19.85 13.56
CA PHE A 83 4.52 18.43 13.21
C PHE A 83 3.33 18.15 12.29
N ALA A 84 2.22 18.89 12.41
CA ALA A 84 1.05 18.72 11.53
C ALA A 84 1.38 18.78 10.05
N ILE A 85 2.07 19.86 9.65
CA ILE A 85 2.30 20.15 8.25
C ILE A 85 3.41 19.24 7.71
N VAL A 86 4.42 18.95 8.53
CA VAL A 86 5.46 17.98 8.18
C VAL A 86 4.85 16.62 7.86
N ASN A 87 3.96 16.10 8.72
CA ASN A 87 3.29 14.81 8.46
C ASN A 87 2.33 14.89 7.29
N PHE A 88 1.58 15.99 7.16
CA PHE A 88 0.68 16.19 6.04
C PHE A 88 1.41 16.08 4.70
N VAL A 89 2.51 16.81 4.52
CA VAL A 89 3.31 16.76 3.28
C VAL A 89 3.96 15.39 3.10
N TRP A 90 4.47 14.78 4.17
CA TRP A 90 5.08 13.45 4.11
C TRP A 90 4.09 12.38 3.60
N TRP A 91 2.87 12.35 4.14
CA TRP A 91 1.83 11.43 3.71
C TRP A 91 1.36 11.71 2.27
N ILE A 92 1.23 12.98 1.90
CA ILE A 92 0.91 13.37 0.51
C ILE A 92 1.99 12.85 -0.45
N GLY A 93 3.27 12.95 -0.10
CA GLY A 93 4.38 12.42 -0.90
C GLY A 93 4.27 10.91 -1.12
N ILE A 94 3.93 10.14 -0.09
CA ILE A 94 3.70 8.69 -0.21
C ILE A 94 2.53 8.40 -1.16
N GLY A 95 1.45 9.19 -1.09
CA GLY A 95 0.29 9.04 -1.98
C GLY A 95 0.63 9.25 -3.47
N HIS A 96 1.52 10.19 -3.78
CA HIS A 96 1.93 10.47 -5.16
C HIS A 96 2.72 9.32 -5.78
N ALA A 97 3.52 8.59 -5.00
CA ALA A 97 4.29 7.48 -5.54
C ALA A 97 3.39 6.42 -6.22
N GLY A 98 2.23 6.13 -5.64
CA GLY A 98 1.28 5.18 -6.21
C GLY A 98 0.67 5.64 -7.55
N THR A 99 0.22 6.90 -7.62
CA THR A 99 -0.38 7.44 -8.84
C THR A 99 0.63 7.59 -9.97
N LEU A 100 1.87 7.99 -9.65
CA LEU A 100 2.95 8.10 -10.62
C LEU A 100 3.30 6.75 -11.23
N ILE A 101 3.44 5.69 -10.42
CA ILE A 101 3.74 4.34 -10.94
C ILE A 101 2.65 3.89 -11.92
N SER A 102 1.37 4.05 -11.58
CA SER A 102 0.27 3.62 -12.46
C SER A 102 0.17 4.45 -13.74
N ALA A 103 0.19 5.79 -13.63
CA ALA A 103 -0.05 6.67 -14.76
C ALA A 103 1.16 6.78 -15.70
N ILE A 104 2.37 6.96 -15.15
CA ILE A 104 3.58 7.14 -15.98
C ILE A 104 3.92 5.83 -16.69
N LEU A 105 3.86 4.67 -16.03
CA LEU A 105 4.14 3.40 -16.70
C LEU A 105 3.10 3.06 -17.77
N LEU A 106 1.86 3.54 -17.62
CA LEU A 106 0.83 3.41 -18.66
C LEU A 106 1.11 4.32 -19.85
N LEU A 107 1.55 5.56 -19.62
CA LEU A 107 1.83 6.53 -20.68
C LEU A 107 3.14 6.24 -21.43
N LEU A 108 4.15 5.68 -20.76
CA LEU A 108 5.45 5.34 -21.33
C LEU A 108 5.52 3.91 -21.88
N LYS A 109 4.40 3.18 -21.86
CA LYS A 109 4.24 1.87 -22.50
C LYS A 109 4.23 2.00 -24.02
#